data_AF-A0A7W0L1S6-F1
#
_entry.id   AF-A0A7W0L1S6-F1
#
_cell.length_a   1.000
_cell.length_b   1.000
_cell.length_c   1.000
_cell.angle_alpha   90.00
_cell.angle_beta   90.00
_cell.angle_gamma   90.00
#
_symmetry.space_group_name_H-M   'P 1'
#
loop_
_entity.id
_entity.type
_entity.pdbx_description
1 polymer ?
#
loop_
_entity_poly.entity_id
_entity_poly.type
_entity_poly.pdbx_seq_one_letter_code
_entity_poly.pdbx_strand_id
1 'polypeptide(L)'
;VVVTVKARTSGLDTNLEDAAQDLGATPLTSFWTITFPLIFPGIMAAGLLVFVLSLDDYVVTVFNAGGTGMFPLWIYGASRIGVPPEVNIMGTLIFAIGVVYAIVVLLRDRGLLGDLKKFAGRRM
;
A
#
# COMPACT_ATOMS: atom_id res chain seq x y z
N VAL A 1 1.79 -11.22 3.26
CA VAL A 1 2.32 -10.15 4.13
C VAL A 1 3.76 -10.42 4.57
N VAL A 2 4.04 -11.49 5.34
CA VAL A 2 5.42 -11.80 5.80
C VAL A 2 6.41 -11.92 4.63
N VAL A 3 6.02 -12.61 3.56
CA VAL A 3 6.84 -12.73 2.34
C VAL A 3 7.09 -11.36 1.69
N THR A 4 6.08 -10.49 1.68
CA THR A 4 6.15 -9.13 1.12
C THR A 4 7.11 -8.25 1.92
N VAL A 5 7.03 -8.28 3.26
CA VAL A 5 7.96 -7.56 4.13
C VAL A 5 9.37 -8.08 3.89
N LYS A 6 9.57 -9.41 3.96
CA LYS A 6 10.86 -10.05 3.78
C LYS A 6 11.50 -9.72 2.43
N ALA A 7 10.73 -9.70 1.34
CA ALA A 7 11.23 -9.34 0.01
C ALA A 7 11.62 -7.87 -0.11
N ARG A 8 11.00 -6.98 0.66
CA ARG A 8 11.35 -5.54 0.70
C ARG A 8 12.53 -5.28 1.64
N THR A 9 12.72 -6.11 2.67
CA THR A 9 13.84 -5.97 3.61
C THR A 9 15.08 -6.77 3.23
N SER A 10 14.98 -7.78 2.36
CA SER A 10 16.13 -8.61 1.98
C SER A 10 17.22 -7.88 1.18
N GLY A 11 16.91 -6.69 0.66
CA GLY A 11 17.88 -5.82 -0.02
C GLY A 11 18.48 -4.75 0.87
N LEU A 12 18.15 -4.69 2.17
CA LEU A 12 18.78 -3.77 3.11
C LEU A 12 20.21 -4.24 3.42
N ASP A 13 21.15 -3.29 3.43
CA ASP A 13 22.53 -3.54 3.83
C ASP A 13 22.67 -3.54 5.36
N THR A 14 22.99 -4.70 5.93
CA THR A 14 23.26 -4.86 7.37
C THR A 14 24.51 -4.11 7.81
N ASN A 15 25.43 -3.77 6.90
CA ASN A 15 26.66 -3.05 7.21
C ASN A 15 26.40 -1.68 7.85
N LEU A 16 25.23 -1.07 7.58
CA LEU A 16 24.84 0.21 8.18
C LEU A 16 24.59 0.07 9.69
N GLU A 17 24.07 -1.07 10.13
CA GLU A 17 23.81 -1.36 11.54
C GLU A 17 25.12 -1.67 12.27
N ASP A 18 26.01 -2.44 11.66
CA ASP A 18 27.34 -2.78 12.18
C ASP A 18 28.23 -1.53 12.31
N ALA A 19 28.26 -0.66 11.28
CA ALA A 19 29.03 0.58 11.32
C ALA A 19 28.56 1.53 12.44
N ALA A 20 27.27 1.58 12.74
CA ALA A 20 26.76 2.40 13.84
C ALA A 20 27.20 1.87 15.20
N GLN A 21 27.27 0.55 15.37
CA GLN A 21 27.78 -0.08 16.60
C GLN A 21 29.28 0.15 16.75
N ASP A 22 30.05 0.12 15.66
CA ASP A 22 31.48 0.46 15.66
C ASP A 22 31.75 1.91 16.09
N LEU A 23 30.84 2.84 15.76
CA LEU A 23 30.87 4.23 16.24
C LEU A 23 30.37 4.41 17.69
N GLY A 24 30.02 3.33 18.38
CA GLY A 24 29.59 3.33 19.78
C GLY A 24 28.09 3.50 20.00
N ALA A 25 27.25 3.38 18.96
CA ALA A 25 25.80 3.38 19.15
C ALA A 25 25.35 2.09 19.83
N THR A 26 24.42 2.19 20.79
CA THR A 26 23.81 1.01 21.40
C THR A 26 22.90 0.29 20.38
N PRO A 27 22.69 -1.05 20.48
CA PRO A 27 21.82 -1.78 19.56
C PRO A 27 20.41 -1.20 19.47
N LEU A 28 19.87 -0.72 20.58
CA LEU A 28 18.55 -0.09 20.61
C LEU A 28 18.54 1.25 19.85
N THR A 29 19.59 2.06 19.98
CA THR A 29 19.74 3.31 19.23
C THR A 29 19.90 3.03 17.73
N SER A 30 20.72 2.05 17.35
CA SER A 30 20.93 1.66 15.95
C SER A 30 19.64 1.17 15.30
N PHE A 31 18.85 0.35 16.01
CA PHE A 31 17.55 -0.12 15.55
C PHE A 31 16.59 1.04 15.23
N TRP A 32 16.38 1.99 16.15
CA TRP A 32 15.42 3.07 15.94
C TRP A 32 15.89 4.11 14.91
N THR A 33 17.20 4.27 14.75
CA THR A 33 17.78 5.32 13.90
C THR A 33 18.05 4.84 12.47
N ILE A 34 18.38 3.55 12.31
CA ILE A 34 18.80 2.98 11.02
C ILE A 34 17.81 1.90 10.60
N THR A 35 17.71 0.80 11.35
CA THR A 35 16.96 -0.38 10.93
C THR A 35 15.47 -0.07 10.74
N PHE A 36 14.83 0.59 11.71
CA PHE A 36 13.40 0.88 11.70
C PHE A 36 12.99 1.82 10.55
N PRO A 37 13.61 3.00 10.34
CA PRO A 37 13.28 3.86 9.20
C PRO A 37 13.51 3.18 7.85
N LEU A 38 14.50 2.28 7.77
CA LEU A 38 14.87 1.60 6.53
C LEU A 38 13.88 0.46 6.20
N ILE A 39 13.35 -0.27 7.18
CA ILE A 39 12.30 -1.29 6.98
C ILE A 39 10.88 -0.69 6.94
N PHE A 40 10.66 0.50 7.51
CA PHE A 40 9.36 1.18 7.59
C PHE A 40 8.59 1.26 6.26
N PRO A 41 9.19 1.69 5.13
CA PRO A 41 8.48 1.69 3.85
C PRO A 41 8.03 0.29 3.39
N GLY A 42 8.79 -0.76 3.76
CA GLY A 42 8.42 -2.15 3.51
C GLY A 42 7.23 -2.60 4.36
N ILE A 43 7.21 -2.22 5.65
CA ILE A 43 6.09 -2.47 6.56
C ILE A 43 4.83 -1.76 6.06
N MET A 44 4.93 -0.49 5.67
CA MET A 44 3.81 0.29 5.13
C MET A 44 3.23 -0.35 3.86
N ALA A 45 4.08 -0.80 2.94
CA ALA A 45 3.62 -1.50 1.73
C ALA A 45 2.88 -2.81 2.06
N ALA A 46 3.41 -3.60 3.00
CA ALA A 46 2.76 -4.83 3.44
C ALA A 46 1.47 -4.57 4.24
N GLY A 47 1.41 -3.47 4.98
CA GLY A 47 0.24 -2.98 5.70
C GLY A 47 -0.90 -2.58 4.75
N LEU A 48 -0.59 -1.84 3.69
CA LEU A 48 -1.57 -1.53 2.64
C LEU A 48 -2.07 -2.79 1.95
N LEU A 49 -1.18 -3.75 1.67
CA LEU A 49 -1.56 -5.02 1.05
C LEU A 49 -2.54 -5.80 1.94
N VAL A 50 -2.27 -5.94 3.24
CA VAL A 50 -3.18 -6.67 4.14
C VAL A 50 -4.50 -5.94 4.33
N PHE A 51 -4.49 -4.60 4.34
CA PHE A 51 -5.71 -3.80 4.39
C PHE A 51 -6.60 -4.06 3.18
N VAL A 52 -6.03 -4.02 1.97
CA VAL A 52 -6.78 -4.31 0.73
C VAL A 52 -7.32 -5.74 0.72
N LEU A 53 -6.49 -6.73 1.11
CA LEU A 53 -6.92 -8.13 1.19
C LEU A 53 -8.05 -8.33 2.22
N SER A 54 -8.04 -7.60 3.32
CA SER A 54 -9.09 -7.66 4.33
C SER A 54 -10.42 -7.07 3.85
N LEU A 55 -10.41 -6.11 2.93
CA LEU A 55 -11.64 -5.52 2.38
C LEU A 55 -12.38 -6.48 1.42
N ASP A 56 -11.68 -7.47 0.88
CA ASP A 56 -12.22 -8.47 -0.06
C ASP A 56 -12.67 -9.77 0.64
N ASP A 57 -12.41 -9.94 1.94
CA ASP A 57 -12.67 -11.20 2.63
C ASP A 57 -14.15 -11.36 3.04
N TYR A 58 -14.98 -11.81 2.10
CA TYR A 58 -16.39 -12.11 2.38
C TYR A 58 -16.56 -13.34 3.29
N VAL A 59 -15.74 -14.38 3.10
CA VAL A 59 -15.95 -15.69 3.75
C VAL A 59 -15.71 -15.57 5.26
N VAL A 60 -14.62 -14.95 5.68
CA VAL A 60 -14.37 -14.77 7.12
C VAL A 60 -15.41 -13.85 7.73
N THR A 61 -15.78 -12.79 7.02
CA THR A 61 -16.76 -11.83 7.53
C THR A 61 -18.15 -12.44 7.69
N VAL A 62 -18.64 -13.30 6.78
CA VAL A 62 -19.98 -13.88 6.92
C VAL A 62 -20.11 -14.78 8.16
N PHE A 63 -19.05 -15.47 8.55
CA PHE A 63 -19.05 -16.32 9.75
C PHE A 63 -18.80 -15.56 11.05
N ASN A 64 -18.21 -14.36 11.00
CA ASN A 64 -17.79 -13.62 12.20
C ASN A 64 -18.52 -12.27 12.42
N ALA A 65 -19.24 -11.73 11.43
CA ALA A 65 -19.90 -10.42 11.52
C ALA A 65 -21.14 -10.42 12.43
N GLY A 66 -21.73 -11.59 12.70
CA GLY A 66 -22.99 -11.69 13.43
C GLY A 66 -24.10 -10.89 12.75
N GLY A 67 -24.50 -9.78 13.36
CA GLY A 67 -25.53 -8.86 12.85
C GLY A 67 -24.99 -7.56 12.23
N THR A 68 -23.68 -7.37 12.14
CA THR A 68 -23.11 -6.14 11.56
C THR A 68 -23.03 -6.21 10.04
N GLY A 69 -23.67 -5.26 9.37
CA GLY A 69 -23.58 -5.12 7.92
C GLY A 69 -22.23 -4.53 7.53
N MET A 70 -21.34 -5.37 7.01
CA MET A 70 -20.09 -4.92 6.38
C MET A 70 -20.27 -4.81 4.86
N PHE A 71 -19.49 -3.95 4.22
CA PHE A 71 -19.58 -3.68 2.79
C PHE A 71 -19.61 -4.95 1.91
N PRO A 72 -18.75 -5.97 2.14
CA PRO A 72 -18.78 -7.22 1.37
C PRO A 72 -20.08 -8.02 1.55
N LEU A 73 -20.60 -8.10 2.79
CA LEU A 73 -21.87 -8.79 3.08
C LEU A 73 -23.05 -8.07 2.43
N TRP A 74 -23.03 -6.74 2.45
CA TRP A 74 -24.09 -5.94 1.87
C TRP A 74 -24.18 -6.10 0.35
N ILE A 75 -23.04 -6.06 -0.35
CA ILE A 75 -23.00 -6.32 -1.81
C ILE A 75 -23.52 -7.72 -2.13
N TYR A 76 -23.04 -8.73 -1.39
CA TYR A 76 -23.47 -10.11 -1.60
C TYR A 76 -24.98 -10.29 -1.39
N GLY A 77 -25.53 -9.70 -0.33
CA GLY A 77 -26.97 -9.70 -0.07
C GLY A 77 -27.77 -8.97 -1.15
N ALA A 78 -27.30 -7.80 -1.57
CA ALA A 78 -27.97 -6.99 -2.59
C ALA A 78 -27.98 -7.68 -3.98
N SER A 79 -26.88 -8.36 -4.34
CA SER A 79 -26.77 -9.10 -5.60
C SER A 79 -27.84 -10.19 -5.78
N ARG A 80 -28.36 -10.77 -4.69
CA ARG A 80 -29.41 -11.81 -4.72
C ARG A 80 -30.78 -11.28 -5.18
N ILE A 81 -31.06 -10.00 -4.97
CA ILE A 81 -32.35 -9.34 -5.27
C ILE A 81 -32.24 -8.49 -6.54
N GLY A 82 -31.00 -8.11 -6.91
CA GLY A 82 -30.65 -7.30 -8.05
C GLY A 82 -29.61 -6.27 -7.62
N VAL A 83 -28.53 -6.11 -8.39
CA VAL A 83 -27.43 -5.20 -8.02
C VAL A 83 -27.93 -3.75 -8.04
N PRO A 84 -27.94 -3.06 -6.89
CA PRO A 84 -28.34 -1.66 -6.82
C PRO A 84 -27.41 -0.79 -7.68
N PRO A 85 -27.91 0.25 -8.37
CA PRO A 85 -27.07 1.16 -9.16
C PRO A 85 -25.91 1.78 -8.37
N GLU A 86 -26.07 1.95 -7.06
CA GLU A 86 -25.08 2.50 -6.14
C GLU A 86 -23.80 1.67 -6.09
N VAL A 87 -23.90 0.33 -6.20
CA VAL A 87 -22.74 -0.57 -6.21
C VAL A 87 -21.86 -0.32 -7.44
N ASN A 88 -22.49 -0.11 -8.61
CA ASN A 88 -21.77 0.16 -9.85
C ASN A 88 -21.06 1.53 -9.82
N ILE A 89 -21.67 2.52 -9.17
CA ILE A 89 -21.06 3.84 -8.98
C ILE A 89 -19.81 3.70 -8.09
N MET A 90 -19.92 3.00 -6.96
CA MET A 90 -18.78 2.78 -6.06
C MET A 90 -17.65 1.98 -6.74
N GLY A 91 -17.99 0.91 -7.47
CA GLY A 91 -17.01 0.11 -8.21
C GLY A 91 -16.26 0.93 -9.25
N THR A 92 -16.98 1.78 -10.00
CA THR A 92 -16.37 2.67 -11.00
C THR A 92 -15.45 3.70 -10.35
N LEU A 93 -15.83 4.29 -9.21
CA LEU A 93 -15.00 5.24 -8.47
C LEU A 93 -13.72 4.59 -7.92
N ILE A 94 -13.83 3.43 -7.26
CA ILE A 94 -12.67 2.70 -6.73
C ILE A 94 -11.71 2.33 -7.87
N PHE A 95 -12.24 1.84 -8.99
CA PHE A 95 -11.45 1.52 -10.17
C PHE A 95 -10.77 2.76 -10.76
N ALA A 96 -11.51 3.87 -10.93
CA ALA A 96 -10.95 5.12 -11.45
C ALA A 96 -9.82 5.67 -10.56
N ILE A 97 -10.01 5.66 -9.23
CA ILE A 97 -8.98 6.07 -8.28
C ILE A 97 -7.74 5.19 -8.40
N GLY A 98 -7.92 3.87 -8.48
CA GLY A 98 -6.82 2.92 -8.66
C GLY A 98 -6.04 3.15 -9.96
N VAL A 99 -6.74 3.38 -11.06
CA VAL A 99 -6.15 3.70 -12.37
C VAL A 99 -5.38 5.02 -12.33
N VAL A 100 -5.97 6.08 -11.77
CA VAL A 100 -5.30 7.39 -11.63
C VAL A 100 -4.03 7.25 -10.78
N TYR A 101 -4.10 6.55 -9.65
CA TYR A 101 -2.94 6.30 -8.80
C TYR A 101 -1.84 5.53 -9.55
N ALA A 102 -2.20 4.45 -10.26
CA ALA A 102 -1.26 3.68 -11.05
C ALA A 102 -0.59 4.52 -12.15
N ILE A 103 -1.36 5.36 -12.85
CA ILE A 103 -0.83 6.29 -13.86
C ILE A 103 0.15 7.28 -13.22
N VAL A 104 -0.19 7.88 -12.08
CA VAL A 104 0.69 8.82 -11.38
C VAL A 104 2.01 8.16 -11.00
N VAL A 105 1.97 6.93 -10.48
CA VAL A 105 3.18 6.15 -10.15
C VAL A 105 4.00 5.86 -11.40
N LEU A 106 3.38 5.38 -12.48
CA LEU A 106 4.07 5.09 -13.74
C LEU A 106 4.72 6.34 -14.36
N LEU A 107 4.06 7.49 -14.27
CA LEU A 107 4.61 8.76 -14.76
C LEU A 107 5.76 9.28 -13.88
N ARG A 108 5.72 9.03 -12.57
CA ARG A 108 6.81 9.33 -11.64
C ARG A 108 8.03 8.46 -11.93
N ASP A 109 7.84 7.15 -12.10
CA ASP A 109 8.93 6.19 -12.31
C ASP A 109 9.59 6.37 -13.68
N ARG A 110 8.84 6.79 -14.71
CA ARG A 110 9.40 7.10 -16.03
C ARG A 110 10.05 8.49 -16.13
N GLY A 111 10.09 9.28 -15.05
CA GLY A 111 10.72 10.61 -15.06
C GLY A 111 10.08 11.66 -15.98
N LEU A 112 8.97 11.33 -16.66
CA LEU A 112 8.32 12.17 -17.66
C LEU A 112 7.76 13.49 -17.08
N LEU A 113 7.42 13.50 -15.78
CA LEU A 113 7.04 14.72 -15.07
C LEU A 113 8.22 15.71 -14.91
N GLY A 114 9.45 15.21 -14.87
CA GLY A 114 10.66 16.03 -14.89
C GLY A 114 10.91 16.63 -16.28
N ASP A 115 10.74 15.83 -17.33
CA ASP A 115 10.90 16.29 -18.72
C ASP A 115 9.81 17.29 -19.13
N LEU A 116 8.55 17.10 -18.74
CA LEU A 116 7.49 18.06 -19.04
C LEU A 116 7.72 19.43 -18.38
N LYS A 117 8.24 19.47 -17.15
CA LYS A 117 8.65 20.73 -16.50
C LYS A 117 9.85 21.37 -17.20
N LYS A 118 10.82 20.56 -17.66
CA LYS A 118 11.98 21.02 -18.43
C LYS A 118 11.62 21.53 -19.83
N PHE A 119 10.59 20.97 -20.47
CA PHE A 119 10.05 21.43 -21.74
C PHE A 119 9.15 22.67 -21.60
N ALA A 120 8.37 22.76 -20.52
CA ALA A 120 7.54 23.93 -20.23
C ALA A 120 8.36 25.15 -19.81
N GLY A 121 9.46 24.95 -19.07
CA GLY A 121 10.36 26.03 -18.63
C GLY A 121 11.31 26.58 -19.69
N ARG A 122 11.23 26.11 -20.95
CA ARG A 122 12.14 26.49 -22.04
C ARG A 122 11.47 27.32 -23.15
N ARG A 123 10.21 27.76 -22.91
CA ARG A 123 9.44 28.66 -23.78
C ARG A 123 9.20 30.04 -23.17
N MET A 124 10.11 30.53 -22.32
CA MET A 124 10.21 31.94 -21.97
C MET A 124 11.65 32.39 -22.14
#